data_AF-A0A3T0W5N0-F1
#
_entry.id   AF-A0A3T0W5N0-F1
#
_cell.length_a   1.000
_cell.length_b   1.000
_cell.length_c   1.000
_cell.angle_alpha   90.00
_cell.angle_beta   90.00
_cell.angle_gamma   90.00
#
_symmetry.space_group_name_H-M   'P 1'
#
loop_
_entity.id
_entity.type
_entity.pdbx_description
1 polymer ?
#
loop_
_entity_poly.entity_id
_entity_poly.type
_entity_poly.pdbx_seq_one_letter_code
_entity_poly.pdbx_strand_id
1 'polypeptide(L)' 'MSDAVSADVLLRVGRELRGMSQLDVAVLYGIGERTYRRYEAQGSPIKYVDLTGIVADVFHLQLDDLYQIAKEHQ' A
#
# COMPACT_ATOMS: atom_id res chain seq x y z
N MET A 1 -16.11 -8.36 13.88
CA MET A 1 -15.04 -7.45 13.43
C MET A 1 -14.94 -7.61 11.93
N SER A 2 -14.80 -6.54 11.15
CA SER A 2 -14.82 -6.62 9.69
C SER A 2 -13.60 -7.41 9.19
N ASP A 3 -13.80 -8.50 8.46
CA ASP A 3 -12.75 -9.29 7.76
C ASP A 3 -12.09 -8.51 6.59
N ALA A 4 -12.19 -7.17 6.61
CA ALA A 4 -11.75 -6.31 5.52
C ALA A 4 -10.34 -5.77 5.81
N VAL A 5 -9.37 -6.15 4.99
CA VAL A 5 -8.03 -5.55 5.01
C VAL A 5 -8.15 -4.08 4.58
N SER A 6 -7.63 -3.16 5.38
CA SER A 6 -7.64 -1.73 5.06
C SER A 6 -6.51 -1.35 4.08
N ALA A 7 -6.70 -0.25 3.35
CA ALA A 7 -5.74 0.19 2.33
C ALA A 7 -4.36 0.53 2.92
N ASP A 8 -4.31 1.08 4.14
CA ASP A 8 -3.05 1.38 4.83
C ASP A 8 -2.26 0.11 5.17
N VAL A 9 -2.95 -1.00 5.45
CA VAL A 9 -2.32 -2.32 5.67
C VAL A 9 -1.78 -2.86 4.36
N LEU A 10 -2.56 -2.80 3.27
CA LEU A 10 -2.10 -3.26 1.94
C LEU A 10 -0.84 -2.53 1.49
N LEU A 11 -0.79 -1.21 1.63
CA LEU A 11 0.38 -0.41 1.25
C LEU A 11 1.63 -0.79 2.06
N ARG A 12 1.46 -0.95 3.37
CA ARG A 12 2.54 -1.31 4.28
C ARG A 12 3.10 -2.71 3.99
N VAL A 13 2.22 -3.71 3.89
CA VAL A 13 2.60 -5.09 3.56
C VAL A 13 3.26 -5.14 2.19
N GLY A 14 2.68 -4.49 1.17
CA GLY A 14 3.26 -4.46 -0.17
C GLY A 14 4.65 -3.84 -0.20
N ARG A 15 4.85 -2.72 0.50
CA ARG A 15 6.15 -2.06 0.66
C ARG A 15 7.17 -2.95 1.37
N GLU A 16 6.77 -3.59 2.47
CA GLU A 16 7.64 -4.47 3.27
C GLU A 16 8.06 -5.72 2.48
N LEU A 17 7.14 -6.33 1.72
CA LEU A 17 7.44 -7.45 0.82
C LEU A 17 8.48 -7.09 -0.25
N ARG A 18 8.51 -5.83 -0.68
CA ARG A 18 9.49 -5.33 -1.65
C ARG A 18 10.75 -4.75 -1.03
N GLY A 19 10.85 -4.72 0.30
CA GLY A 19 12.00 -4.14 1.01
C GLY A 19 12.19 -2.65 0.76
N MET A 20 11.11 -1.92 0.45
CA MET A 20 11.15 -0.50 0.11
C MET A 20 10.93 0.40 1.34
N SER A 21 11.53 1.58 1.35
CA SER A 21 11.20 2.64 2.30
C SER A 21 9.99 3.45 1.82
N GLN A 22 9.36 4.23 2.71
CA GLN A 22 8.25 5.13 2.32
C GLN A 22 8.69 6.17 1.28
N LEU A 23 9.95 6.62 1.35
CA LEU A 23 10.53 7.54 0.40
C LEU A 23 10.67 6.90 -0.99
N ASP A 24 11.12 5.64 -1.06
CA ASP A 24 11.27 4.93 -2.34
C ASP A 24 9.94 4.84 -3.08
N VAL A 25 8.87 4.43 -2.37
CA VAL A 25 7.53 4.32 -2.96
C VAL A 25 7.03 5.68 -3.45
N ALA A 26 7.23 6.72 -2.64
CA ALA A 26 6.81 8.07 -3.00
C ALA A 26 7.55 8.56 -4.26
N VAL A 27 8.86 8.36 -4.34
CA VAL A 27 9.69 8.76 -5.49
C VAL A 27 9.28 7.98 -6.75
N LEU A 28 9.12 6.66 -6.65
CA LEU A 28 8.75 5.81 -7.78
C LEU A 28 7.35 6.10 -8.31
N TYR A 29 6.40 6.38 -7.42
CA TYR A 29 5.03 6.73 -7.81
C TYR A 29 4.88 8.19 -8.28
N GLY A 30 5.84 9.06 -7.94
CA GLY A 30 5.81 10.48 -8.31
C GLY A 30 4.99 11.36 -7.36
N ILE A 31 4.94 11.02 -6.07
CA ILE A 31 4.28 11.82 -5.02
C ILE A 31 5.27 12.21 -3.91
N GLY A 32 4.86 13.12 -3.03
CA GLY A 32 5.67 13.46 -1.86
C GLY A 32 5.65 12.37 -0.78
N GLU A 33 6.78 12.15 -0.10
CA GLU A 33 6.90 11.19 1.01
C GLU A 33 5.85 11.44 2.11
N ARG A 34 5.57 12.71 2.43
CA ARG A 34 4.51 13.06 3.40
C ARG A 34 3.14 12.57 2.97
N THR A 35 2.84 12.56 1.67
CA THR A 35 1.59 12.06 1.11
C THR A 35 1.53 10.55 1.24
N TYR A 36 2.59 9.84 0.85
CA TYR A 36 2.65 8.39 0.95
C TYR A 36 2.59 7.92 2.43
N ARG A 37 3.36 8.54 3.32
CA ARG A 37 3.29 8.29 4.76
C ARG A 37 1.89 8.47 5.33
N ARG A 38 1.15 9.46 4.83
CA ARG A 38 -0.25 9.67 5.21
C ARG A 38 -1.13 8.53 4.70
N TYR A 39 -0.89 7.98 3.51
CA TYR A 39 -1.63 6.81 3.02
C TYR A 39 -1.43 5.56 3.88
N GLU A 40 -0.24 5.36 4.45
CA GLU A 40 0.02 4.26 5.40
C GLU A 40 -0.47 4.55 6.83
N ALA A 41 -0.97 5.77 7.11
CA ALA A 41 -1.56 6.10 8.40
C ALA A 41 -3.01 5.62 8.46
N GLN A 42 -3.38 4.96 9.55
CA GLN A 42 -4.72 4.43 9.77
C GLN A 42 -5.78 5.53 9.62
N GLY A 43 -6.83 5.23 8.84
CA GLY A 43 -7.97 6.15 8.64
C GLY A 43 -7.72 7.27 7.63
N SER A 44 -6.55 7.32 6.97
CA SER A 44 -6.36 8.27 5.87
C SER A 44 -7.05 7.78 4.59
N PRO A 45 -7.85 8.63 3.91
CA PRO A 45 -8.41 8.28 2.62
C PRO A 45 -7.32 8.29 1.55
N ILE A 46 -7.17 7.16 0.86
CA ILE A 46 -6.49 7.03 -0.43
C ILE A 46 -7.54 6.74 -1.50
N LYS A 47 -7.36 7.27 -2.72
CA LYS A 47 -8.25 6.92 -3.83
C LYS A 47 -7.90 5.53 -4.33
N TYR A 48 -8.92 4.78 -4.77
CA TYR A 48 -8.72 3.43 -5.30
C TYR A 48 -7.69 3.38 -6.46
N VAL A 49 -7.71 4.37 -7.35
CA VAL A 49 -6.74 4.48 -8.47
C VAL A 49 -5.29 4.61 -7.98
N ASP A 50 -5.07 5.36 -6.90
CA ASP A 50 -3.73 5.54 -6.33
C ASP A 50 -3.27 4.24 -5.66
N LEU A 51 -4.18 3.57 -4.94
CA LEU A 51 -3.90 2.27 -4.33
C LEU A 51 -3.51 1.23 -5.38
N THR A 52 -4.33 1.05 -6.42
CA THR A 52 -4.06 0.08 -7.48
C THR A 52 -2.81 0.43 -8.26
N GLY A 53 -2.57 1.71 -8.54
CA GLY A 53 -1.39 2.18 -9.25
C GLY A 53 -0.11 1.90 -8.47
N ILE A 54 -0.08 2.21 -7.17
CA ILE A 54 1.09 1.88 -6.33
C ILE A 54 1.32 0.36 -6.29
N VAL A 55 0.26 -0.44 -6.10
CA VAL A 55 0.39 -1.90 -6.00
C VAL A 55 0.89 -2.51 -7.32
N ALA A 56 0.35 -2.10 -8.46
CA ALA A 56 0.72 -2.65 -9.76
C ALA A 56 2.04 -2.06 -10.30
N ASP A 57 2.19 -0.75 -10.27
CA ASP A 57 3.26 -0.04 -10.98
C ASP A 57 4.53 0.09 -10.12
N VAL A 58 4.40 0.16 -8.80
CA VAL A 58 5.55 0.30 -7.89
C VAL A 58 5.89 -1.02 -7.21
N PHE A 59 4.89 -1.70 -6.65
CA PHE A 59 5.14 -2.99 -6.02
C PHE A 59 5.16 -4.13 -7.03
N HIS A 60 4.71 -3.96 -8.27
CA HIS A 60 4.65 -5.06 -9.25
C HIS A 60 3.92 -6.30 -8.68
N LEU A 61 2.85 -6.08 -7.92
CA LEU A 61 2.00 -7.09 -7.32
C LEU A 61 0.59 -7.03 -7.90
N GLN A 62 -0.16 -8.12 -7.80
CA GLN A 62 -1.61 -8.11 -8.02
C GLN A 62 -2.31 -7.75 -6.71
N LEU A 63 -3.35 -6.92 -6.79
CA LEU A 63 -4.06 -6.45 -5.60
C LEU A 63 -4.73 -7.61 -4.83
N ASP A 64 -5.29 -8.59 -5.54
CA ASP A 64 -5.97 -9.73 -4.93
C ASP A 64 -4.98 -10.63 -4.17
N ASP A 65 -3.81 -10.90 -4.73
CA ASP A 65 -2.75 -11.68 -4.07
C ASP A 65 -2.27 -10.97 -2.80
N LEU A 66 -2.03 -9.66 -2.91
CA LEU A 66 -1.63 -8.84 -1.77
C LEU A 66 -2.70 -8.82 -0.67
N TYR A 67 -3.98 -8.83 -1.06
CA TYR A 67 -5.09 -8.89 -0.12
C TYR A 67 -5.11 -10.23 0.65
N GLN A 68 -4.87 -11.35 -0.02
CA GLN A 68 -4.78 -12.66 0.67
C GLN A 68 -3.60 -12.70 1.63
N ILE A 69 -2.42 -12.26 1.19
CA ILE A 69 -1.22 -12.19 2.04
C ILE A 69 -1.51 -11.32 3.27
N ALA A 70 -2.04 -10.12 3.07
CA ALA A 70 -2.33 -9.19 4.16
C ALA A 70 -3.41 -9.71 5.13
N LYS A 71 -4.28 -10.62 4.70
CA LYS A 71 -5.27 -11.28 5.56
C LYS A 71 -4.64 -12.35 6.44
N GLU A 72 -3.63 -13.06 5.96
CA GLU A 72 -2.91 -14.11 6.71
C GLU A 72 -1.98 -13.55 7.79
N HIS A 73 -1.56 -12.29 7.65
CA HIS A 73 -0.66 -11.58 8.58
C HIS A 73 -1.39 -10.70 9.62
N GLN A 74 -2.72 -10.80 9.76
CA GLN A 74 -3.52 -10.11 10.78
C GLN A 74 -3.64 -10.87 12.09
#